data_AF-A0A966J3Z7-F1
#
_entry.id   AF-A0A966J3Z7-F1
#
_cell.length_a   1.000
_cell.length_b   1.000
_cell.length_c   1.000
_cell.angle_alpha   90.00
_cell.angle_beta   90.00
_cell.angle_gamma   90.00
#
_symmetry.space_group_name_H-M   'P 1'
#
loop_
_entity.id
_entity.type
_entity.pdbx_description
1 polymer ?
#
loop_
_entity_poly.entity_id
_entity_poly.type
_entity_poly.pdbx_seq_one_letter_code
_entity_poly.pdbx_strand_id
1 'polypeptide(L)'
;VEGILVLWDQGLRDRFDLKVFVDTPADLRFIRRLQRDVVERGRTQESIVNQYLATVRPSHESFIEPSRAHADVIVPEGGLNRPAMDVLLARVRELTAG
;
A
#
# COMPACT_ATOMS: atom_id res chain seq x y z
N VAL A 1 -3.86 7.22 -8.64
CA VAL A 1 -3.47 5.85 -9.05
C VAL A 1 -3.13 5.07 -7.79
N GLU A 2 -3.48 3.79 -7.70
CA GLU A 2 -3.16 2.93 -6.55
C GLU A 2 -2.44 1.65 -7.01
N GLY A 3 -1.64 1.07 -6.13
CA GLY A 3 -0.98 -0.21 -6.36
C GLY A 3 0.31 -0.38 -5.57
N ILE A 4 0.77 -1.63 -5.42
CA ILE A 4 1.93 -1.97 -4.57
C ILE A 4 3.29 -1.53 -5.12
N LEU A 5 3.38 -1.21 -6.43
CA LEU A 5 4.64 -0.83 -7.11
C LEU A 5 4.60 0.56 -7.75
N VAL A 6 3.55 1.34 -7.52
CA VAL A 6 3.37 2.64 -8.21
C VAL A 6 4.45 3.66 -7.84
N LEU A 7 5.02 3.54 -6.63
CA LEU A 7 6.14 4.37 -6.19
C LEU A 7 7.51 3.76 -6.51
N TRP A 8 7.57 2.52 -6.99
CA TRP A 8 8.81 1.90 -7.43
C TRP A 8 9.19 2.36 -8.84
N ASP A 9 8.20 2.49 -9.74
CA ASP A 9 8.39 2.95 -11.11
C ASP A 9 8.63 4.46 -11.19
N GLN A 10 9.79 4.88 -11.71
CA GLN A 10 10.14 6.28 -11.82
C GLN A 10 9.24 7.06 -12.80
N GLY A 11 8.89 6.47 -13.95
CA GLY A 11 8.05 7.14 -14.95
C GLY A 11 6.64 7.42 -14.43
N LEU A 12 6.13 6.59 -13.52
CA LEU A 12 4.91 6.87 -12.77
C LEU A 12 5.11 7.99 -11.75
N ARG A 13 6.18 7.92 -10.94
CA ARG A 13 6.48 8.94 -9.91
C ARG A 13 6.57 10.35 -10.48
N ASP A 14 7.20 10.50 -11.64
CA ASP A 14 7.41 11.80 -12.29
C ASP A 14 6.09 12.46 -12.74
N ARG A 15 5.00 11.68 -12.78
CA ARG A 15 3.66 12.13 -13.16
C ARG A 15 2.72 12.33 -11.97
N PHE A 16 3.18 12.07 -10.74
CA PHE A 16 2.36 12.17 -9.55
C PHE A 16 2.59 13.49 -8.82
N ASP A 17 1.54 14.30 -8.72
CA ASP A 17 1.52 15.54 -7.93
C ASP A 17 1.57 15.29 -6.42
N LEU A 18 1.14 14.10 -5.98
CA LEU A 18 1.16 13.66 -4.58
C LEU A 18 1.43 12.16 -4.49
N LYS A 19 2.45 11.77 -3.72
CA LYS A 19 2.89 10.39 -3.53
C LYS A 19 2.62 9.97 -2.09
N VAL A 20 1.77 8.95 -1.92
CA VAL A 20 1.33 8.48 -0.60
C VAL A 20 1.74 7.03 -0.40
N PHE A 21 2.35 6.72 0.74
CA PHE A 21 2.63 5.36 1.17
C PHE A 21 1.78 5.01 2.39
N VAL A 22 1.02 3.92 2.33
CA VAL A 22 0.22 3.43 3.46
C VAL A 22 1.05 2.42 4.24
N ASP A 23 1.48 2.80 5.44
CA ASP A 23 2.30 1.97 6.29
C ASP A 23 1.45 1.15 7.25
N THR A 24 1.71 -0.15 7.30
CA THR A 24 1.04 -1.09 8.21
C THR A 24 1.98 -2.26 8.47
N PRO A 25 2.14 -2.68 9.75
CA PRO A 25 2.94 -3.85 10.11
C PRO A 25 2.63 -5.10 9.26
N ALA A 26 3.68 -5.88 8.96
CA ALA A 26 3.61 -7.01 8.04
C ALA A 26 2.67 -8.12 8.54
N ASP A 27 2.66 -8.38 9.85
CA ASP A 27 1.75 -9.31 10.52
C ASP A 27 0.28 -8.92 10.34
N LEU A 28 -0.05 -7.64 10.58
CA LEU A 28 -1.41 -7.12 10.38
C LEU A 28 -1.83 -7.19 8.91
N ARG A 29 -0.95 -6.84 7.98
CA ARG A 29 -1.22 -7.00 6.53
C ARG A 29 -1.42 -8.45 6.15
N PHE A 30 -0.61 -9.36 6.69
CA PHE A 30 -0.73 -10.79 6.44
C PHE A 30 -2.06 -11.35 6.96
N ILE A 31 -2.46 -11.00 8.19
CA ILE A 31 -3.75 -11.43 8.78
C ILE A 31 -4.92 -10.95 7.92
N ARG A 32 -4.93 -9.66 7.55
CA ARG A 32 -5.99 -9.10 6.67
C ARG A 32 -6.03 -9.82 5.32
N ARG A 33 -4.86 -10.07 4.72
CA ARG A 33 -4.75 -10.81 3.46
C ARG A 33 -5.26 -12.25 3.60
N LEU A 34 -4.89 -12.94 4.68
CA LEU A 34 -5.29 -14.32 4.93
C LEU A 34 -6.81 -14.42 5.03
N GLN A 35 -7.44 -13.57 5.84
CA GLN A 35 -8.89 -13.52 5.99
C GLN A 35 -9.59 -13.23 4.65
N ARG A 36 -9.13 -12.20 3.93
CA ARG A 36 -9.68 -11.83 2.63
C ARG A 36 -9.54 -12.94 1.59
N ASP A 37 -8.34 -13.51 1.44
CA ASP A 37 -8.09 -14.52 0.40
C ASP A 37 -8.83 -15.85 0.70
N VAL A 38 -9.11 -16.17 1.96
CA VAL A 38 -9.99 -17.30 2.33
C VAL A 38 -11.45 -16.97 2.00
N VAL A 39 -11.97 -15.85 2.48
CA VAL A 39 -13.41 -15.51 2.39
C VAL A 39 -13.82 -15.12 0.97
N GLU A 40 -13.05 -14.28 0.30
CA GLU A 40 -13.44 -13.66 -0.98
C GLU A 40 -12.86 -14.40 -2.19
N ARG A 41 -11.80 -15.18 -2.01
CA ARG A 41 -11.07 -15.83 -3.12
C ARG A 41 -11.00 -17.35 -3.02
N GLY A 42 -11.59 -17.94 -1.97
CA GLY A 42 -11.67 -19.40 -1.79
C GLY A 42 -10.32 -20.10 -1.67
N ARG A 43 -9.27 -19.40 -1.23
CA ARG A 43 -7.92 -20.00 -1.12
C ARG A 43 -7.74 -20.71 0.21
N THR A 44 -6.88 -21.73 0.23
CA THR A 44 -6.50 -22.42 1.47
C THR A 44 -5.45 -21.61 2.25
N GLN A 45 -5.45 -21.75 3.57
CA GLN A 45 -4.45 -21.11 4.43
C GLN A 45 -3.02 -21.49 4.01
N GLU A 46 -2.80 -22.79 3.73
CA GLU A 46 -1.52 -23.32 3.27
C GLU A 46 -1.04 -22.65 1.96
N SER A 47 -1.91 -22.54 0.95
CA SER A 47 -1.57 -21.87 -0.32
C SER A 47 -1.18 -20.40 -0.11
N ILE A 48 -1.88 -19.69 0.77
CA ILE A 48 -1.62 -18.28 1.09
C ILE A 48 -0.28 -18.12 1.81
N VAL A 49 0.00 -18.97 2.81
CA VAL A 49 1.27 -18.97 3.55
C VAL A 49 2.43 -19.27 2.60
N ASN A 50 2.31 -20.32 1.79
CA ASN A 50 3.35 -20.71 0.82
C ASN A 50 3.63 -19.58 -0.17
N GLN A 51 2.58 -18.95 -0.72
CA GLN A 51 2.76 -17.80 -1.62
C GLN A 51 3.38 -16.59 -0.90
N TYR A 52 2.98 -16.33 0.35
CA TYR A 52 3.50 -15.21 1.13
C TYR A 52 5.01 -15.33 1.34
N LEU A 53 5.47 -16.50 1.78
CA LEU A 53 6.88 -16.76 2.04
C LEU A 53 7.70 -16.82 0.74
N ALA A 54 7.17 -17.45 -0.31
CA ALA A 54 7.92 -17.64 -1.55
C ALA A 54 8.03 -16.38 -2.41
N THR A 55 7.02 -15.50 -2.39
CA THR A 55 6.94 -14.40 -3.38
C THR A 55 6.57 -13.05 -2.78
N VAL A 56 5.51 -12.96 -1.96
CA VAL A 56 4.99 -11.65 -1.53
C VAL A 56 5.92 -10.96 -0.56
N ARG A 57 6.47 -11.68 0.43
CA ARG A 57 7.42 -11.11 1.38
C ARG A 57 8.74 -10.71 0.70
N PRO A 58 9.43 -11.57 -0.08
CA PRO A 58 10.64 -11.16 -0.81
C PRO A 58 10.41 -9.97 -1.73
N SER A 59 9.30 -9.95 -2.47
CA SER A 59 8.95 -8.81 -3.33
C SER A 59 8.68 -7.53 -2.54
N HIS A 60 8.06 -7.64 -1.37
CA HIS A 60 7.82 -6.48 -0.52
C HIS A 60 9.13 -5.90 0.00
N GLU A 61 10.01 -6.72 0.54
CA GLU A 61 11.31 -6.31 1.06
C GLU A 61 12.23 -5.74 -0.04
N SER A 62 12.17 -6.31 -1.26
CA SER A 62 13.07 -5.91 -2.36
C SER A 62 12.60 -4.68 -3.14
N PHE A 63 11.29 -4.45 -3.26
CA PHE A 63 10.74 -3.46 -4.19
C PHE A 63 9.74 -2.48 -3.54
N ILE A 64 8.85 -2.98 -2.68
CA ILE A 64 7.74 -2.19 -2.15
C ILE A 64 8.22 -1.31 -0.99
N GLU A 65 8.85 -1.90 0.03
CA GLU A 65 9.32 -1.15 1.20
C GLU A 65 10.37 -0.09 0.85
N PRO A 66 11.38 -0.35 -0.01
CA PRO A 66 12.31 0.69 -0.43
C PRO A 66 11.63 1.87 -1.14
N SER A 67 10.54 1.62 -1.86
CA SER A 67 9.81 2.68 -2.57
C SER A 67 9.14 3.70 -1.64
N ARG A 68 9.00 3.38 -0.34
CA ARG A 68 8.56 4.29 0.72
C ARG A 68 9.36 5.57 0.77
N ALA A 69 10.67 5.52 0.46
CA ALA A 69 11.54 6.69 0.45
C ALA A 69 11.15 7.75 -0.61
N HIS A 70 10.28 7.40 -1.56
CA HIS A 70 9.78 8.31 -2.58
C HIS A 70 8.40 8.90 -2.26
N ALA A 71 7.83 8.60 -1.09
CA ALA A 71 6.55 9.15 -0.68
C ALA A 71 6.71 10.55 -0.09
N ASP A 72 5.77 11.44 -0.42
CA ASP A 72 5.65 12.76 0.18
C ASP A 72 5.00 12.64 1.57
N VAL A 73 4.06 11.69 1.72
CA VAL A 73 3.32 11.43 2.95
C VAL A 73 3.25 9.93 3.24
N ILE A 74 3.51 9.56 4.49
CA ILE A 74 3.31 8.21 5.00
C ILE A 74 2.08 8.22 5.92
N VAL A 75 1.09 7.37 5.62
CA VAL A 75 -0.12 7.25 6.43
C VAL A 75 -0.11 5.92 7.18
N PRO A 76 -0.05 5.93 8.52
CA PRO A 76 -0.16 4.70 9.30
C PRO A 76 -1.60 4.18 9.26
N GLU A 77 -1.75 2.87 9.25
CA GLU A 77 -3.02 2.12 9.39
C GLU A 77 -4.08 2.37 8.30
N GLY A 78 -3.74 3.14 7.25
CA GLY A 78 -4.59 3.38 6.08
C GLY A 78 -5.92 4.06 6.43
N GLY A 79 -7.02 3.51 5.92
CA GLY A 79 -8.36 4.10 6.02
C GLY A 79 -8.97 4.20 7.43
N LEU A 80 -8.27 3.70 8.46
CA LEU A 80 -8.67 3.87 9.86
C LEU A 80 -8.20 5.22 10.43
N ASN A 81 -7.24 5.88 9.78
CA ASN A 81 -6.72 7.17 10.21
C ASN A 81 -7.51 8.34 9.60
N ARG A 82 -8.70 8.63 10.16
CA ARG A 82 -9.57 9.71 9.65
C ARG A 82 -8.88 11.08 9.59
N PRO A 83 -8.13 11.53 10.61
CA PRO A 83 -7.43 12.82 10.52
C PRO A 83 -6.43 12.88 9.36
N ALA A 84 -5.67 11.81 9.10
CA ALA A 84 -4.75 11.76 7.96
C ALA A 84 -5.51 11.81 6.62
N MET A 85 -6.66 11.13 6.54
CA MET A 85 -7.53 11.18 5.36
C MET A 85 -8.09 12.59 5.10
N ASP A 86 -8.49 13.31 6.15
CA ASP A 86 -9.00 14.68 6.03
C ASP A 86 -7.93 15.64 5.48
N VAL A 87 -6.68 15.51 5.96
CA VAL A 87 -5.54 16.28 5.44
C VAL A 87 -5.27 15.96 3.97
N LEU A 88 -5.25 14.67 3.60
CA LEU A 88 -5.06 14.26 2.21
C LEU A 88 -6.18 14.77 1.30
N LEU A 89 -7.43 14.68 1.73
CA LEU A 89 -8.58 15.17 0.98
C LEU A 89 -8.53 16.69 0.77
N ALA A 90 -8.11 17.45 1.79
CA ALA A 90 -7.91 18.88 1.67
C ALA A 90 -6.84 19.20 0.61
N ARG A 91 -5.71 18.49 0.62
CA ARG A 91 -4.62 18.69 -0.35
C ARG A 91 -5.06 18.34 -1.78
N VAL A 92 -5.79 17.25 -1.96
CA VAL A 92 -6.31 16.87 -3.28
C VAL A 92 -7.26 17.94 -3.81
N ARG A 93 -8.18 18.46 -2.98
CA ARG A 93 -9.10 19.53 -3.38
C ARG A 93 -8.34 20.77 -3.86
N GLU A 94 -7.30 21.18 -3.14
CA GLU A 94 -6.43 22.30 -3.53
C GLU A 94 -5.77 22.07 -4.89
N LEU A 95 -5.22 20.88 -5.14
CA LEU A 95 -4.59 20.52 -6.42
C LEU A 95 -5.56 20.51 -7.60
N THR A 96 -6.84 20.23 -7.36
CA THR A 96 -7.88 20.13 -8.40
C THR A 96 -8.73 21.40 -8.57
N ALA A 97 -8.52 22.42 -7.73
CA ALA A 97 -9.30 23.65 -7.76
C ALA A 97 -8.83 24.66 -8.83
N GLY A 98 -7.83 24.29 -9.64
CA GLY A 98 -7.31 25.06 -10.77
C GLY A 98 -7.84 24.56 -12.11
#